data_AF-A0A0A3XMI5-F1
#
_entry.id   AF-A0A0A3XMI5-F1
#
_cell.length_a   1.000
_cell.length_b   1.000
_cell.length_c   1.000
_cell.angle_alpha   90.00
_cell.angle_beta   90.00
_cell.angle_gamma   90.00
#
_symmetry.space_group_name_H-M   'P 1'
#
loop_
_entity.id
_entity.type
_entity.pdbx_description
1 polymer ?
#
loop_
_entity_poly.entity_id
_entity_poly.type
_entity_poly.pdbx_seq_one_letter_code
_entity_poly.pdbx_strand_id
1 'polypeptide(L)'
;MASAAPTWRDASVALWLLSGVYLIFQSLISFGCGGYFAGRVRPPYASATDDIETRDGLHGVAAWALAVLLGAVLTALIAGAANRPSATTQPPSATEPSVLSYELDHLFRAPRRPPNVDLTGERAEAARILATASSHGGVLPEDRTYLVQQVTALTGLAASDAERRVDTTLANAKSAISRARAASIIIAFSAAAALLFGAAAAWAGAEVGGRHRDGEPISEWMAHSNRWHKGRVADPRPLP
;
A
#
# COMPACT_ATOMS: atom_id res chain seq x y z
N MET A 1 -15.38 -22.86 6.92
CA MET A 1 -16.27 -21.80 6.40
C MET A 1 -15.59 -20.47 6.62
N ALA A 2 -14.83 -19.98 5.64
CA ALA A 2 -14.30 -18.62 5.69
C ALA A 2 -15.45 -17.69 5.28
N SER A 3 -15.97 -16.94 6.24
CA SER A 3 -16.92 -15.88 5.98
C SER A 3 -16.30 -14.93 4.95
N ALA A 4 -16.95 -14.76 3.80
CA ALA A 4 -16.74 -13.58 2.97
C ALA A 4 -17.36 -12.39 3.73
N ALA A 5 -16.73 -12.00 4.84
CA ALA A 5 -16.97 -10.69 5.43
C ALA A 5 -16.80 -9.68 4.30
N PRO A 6 -17.63 -8.61 4.23
CA PRO A 6 -17.44 -7.51 3.29
C PRO A 6 -15.98 -7.12 3.34
N THR A 7 -15.20 -7.60 2.36
CA THR A 7 -13.76 -7.40 2.43
C THR A 7 -13.57 -5.92 2.24
N TRP A 8 -12.58 -5.35 2.91
CA TRP A 8 -12.09 -3.98 2.73
C TRP A 8 -11.82 -3.60 1.24
N ARG A 9 -12.04 -4.51 0.27
CA ARG A 9 -12.11 -4.25 -1.18
C ARG A 9 -13.32 -3.40 -1.60
N ASP A 10 -14.39 -3.36 -0.79
CA ASP A 10 -15.46 -2.36 -0.94
C ASP A 10 -15.19 -1.09 -0.12
N ALA A 11 -13.98 -0.95 0.44
CA ALA A 11 -13.58 0.27 1.13
C ALA A 11 -13.80 1.46 0.19
N SER A 12 -14.62 2.39 0.66
CA SER A 12 -14.84 3.66 0.00
C SER A 12 -13.51 4.33 -0.33
N VAL A 13 -13.48 5.14 -1.39
CA VAL A 13 -12.31 5.95 -1.77
C VAL A 13 -11.72 6.71 -0.57
N ALA A 14 -12.58 7.13 0.38
CA ALA A 14 -12.17 7.77 1.62
C ALA A 14 -11.22 6.92 2.48
N LEU A 15 -11.44 5.62 2.59
CA LEU A 15 -10.57 4.72 3.35
C LEU A 15 -9.23 4.51 2.67
N TRP A 16 -9.18 4.50 1.33
CA TRP A 16 -7.91 4.45 0.60
C TRP A 16 -7.10 5.74 0.81
N LEU A 17 -7.76 6.89 0.75
CA LEU A 17 -7.13 8.18 1.04
C LEU A 17 -6.67 8.26 2.49
N LEU A 18 -7.50 7.83 3.44
CA LEU A 18 -7.16 7.81 4.86
C LEU A 18 -5.95 6.90 5.12
N SER A 19 -5.89 5.74 4.47
CA SER A 19 -4.73 4.84 4.55
C SER A 19 -3.47 5.51 4.00
N GLY A 20 -3.59 6.23 2.87
CA GLY A 20 -2.47 6.99 2.30
C GLY A 20 -1.96 8.10 3.23
N VAL A 21 -2.88 8.88 3.80
CA VAL A 21 -2.58 9.92 4.78
C VAL A 21 -1.93 9.32 6.04
N TYR A 22 -2.46 8.21 6.54
CA TYR A 22 -1.89 7.49 7.67
C TYR A 22 -0.43 7.07 7.42
N LEU A 23 -0.11 6.56 6.22
CA LEU A 23 1.26 6.21 5.85
C LEU A 23 2.20 7.41 5.87
N ILE A 24 1.72 8.58 5.44
CA ILE A 24 2.50 9.83 5.49
C ILE A 24 2.75 10.25 6.94
N PHE A 25 1.75 10.20 7.80
CA PHE A 25 1.95 10.53 9.23
C PHE A 25 2.92 9.56 9.90
N GLN A 26 2.76 8.25 9.66
CA GLN A 26 3.64 7.24 10.22
C GLN A 26 5.09 7.43 9.75
N SER A 27 5.31 7.74 8.47
CA SER A 27 6.65 7.98 7.95
C SER A 27 7.28 9.23 8.59
N LEU A 28 6.52 10.31 8.73
CA LEU A 28 6.98 11.55 9.33
C LEU A 28 7.52 11.32 10.76
N ILE A 29 6.75 10.60 11.58
CA ILE A 29 7.12 10.29 12.97
C ILE A 29 8.33 9.35 13.00
N SER A 30 8.30 8.26 12.22
CA SER A 30 9.36 7.26 12.24
C SER A 30 10.70 7.80 11.75
N PHE A 31 10.71 8.50 10.62
CA PHE A 31 11.93 9.07 10.05
C PHE A 31 12.41 10.29 10.83
N GLY A 32 11.50 11.11 11.38
CA GLY A 32 11.85 12.20 12.28
C GLY A 32 12.56 11.71 13.54
N CYS A 33 12.03 10.68 14.19
CA CYS A 33 12.70 10.03 15.33
C CYS A 33 14.07 9.45 14.95
N GLY A 34 14.17 8.76 13.80
CA GLY A 34 15.43 8.22 13.31
C GLY A 34 16.49 9.29 13.06
N GLY A 35 16.11 10.39 12.39
CA GLY A 35 16.96 11.55 12.18
C GLY A 35 17.39 12.21 13.49
N TYR A 36 16.48 12.34 14.44
CA TYR A 36 16.78 12.88 15.77
C TYR A 36 17.87 12.11 16.50
N PHE A 37 17.78 10.77 16.51
CA PHE A 37 18.85 9.96 17.06
C PHE A 37 20.15 10.18 16.29
N ALA A 38 20.13 10.18 14.96
CA ALA A 38 21.33 10.39 14.14
C ALA A 38 22.07 11.71 14.47
N GLY A 39 21.34 12.80 14.72
CA GLY A 39 21.94 14.07 15.16
C GLY A 39 22.48 14.02 16.60
N ARG A 40 21.77 13.33 17.51
CA ARG A 40 22.09 13.30 18.94
C ARG A 40 23.30 12.44 19.30
N VAL A 41 23.51 11.29 18.67
CA VAL A 41 24.60 10.36 19.05
C VAL A 41 25.98 10.82 18.57
N ARG A 42 26.04 11.85 17.75
CA ARG A 42 27.28 12.33 17.14
C ARG A 42 28.13 13.10 18.18
N PRO A 43 29.47 13.04 18.15
CA PRO A 43 30.29 13.90 18.98
C PRO A 43 30.14 15.38 18.60
N PRO A 44 30.13 16.32 19.57
CA PRO A 44 30.10 17.75 19.28
C PRO A 44 31.32 18.18 18.47
N TYR A 45 31.13 19.08 17.51
CA TYR A 45 32.24 19.63 16.73
C TYR A 45 32.93 20.74 17.52
N ALA A 46 34.27 20.69 17.60
CA ALA A 46 35.06 21.69 18.33
C ALA A 46 35.17 23.06 17.62
N SER A 47 34.66 23.19 16.38
CA SER A 47 34.82 24.39 15.55
C SER A 47 33.52 25.16 15.36
N ALA A 48 33.52 26.44 15.77
CA ALA A 48 32.44 27.40 15.55
C ALA A 48 32.36 27.81 14.06
N THR A 49 31.65 27.04 13.25
CA THR A 49 31.35 27.39 11.85
C THR A 49 29.87 27.21 11.56
N ASP A 50 29.33 28.08 10.71
CA ASP A 50 27.89 28.24 10.39
C ASP A 50 27.22 27.00 9.74
N ASP A 51 27.96 25.92 9.48
CA ASP A 51 27.48 24.74 8.74
C ASP A 51 27.07 23.54 9.61
N ILE A 52 27.04 23.67 10.94
CA ILE A 52 26.70 22.55 11.86
C ILE A 52 25.30 22.00 11.55
N GLU A 53 24.31 22.89 11.35
CA GLU A 53 22.92 22.50 11.08
C GLU A 53 22.78 21.74 9.76
N THR A 54 23.40 22.25 8.69
CA THR A 54 23.43 21.60 7.37
C THR A 54 24.03 20.20 7.44
N ARG A 55 25.10 20.03 8.24
CA ARG A 55 25.76 18.73 8.40
C ARG A 55 24.91 17.76 9.20
N ASP A 56 24.30 18.20 10.30
CA ASP A 56 23.41 17.37 11.09
C ASP A 56 22.18 16.94 10.25
N GLY A 57 21.61 17.86 9.46
CA GLY A 57 20.55 17.56 8.48
C GLY A 57 20.95 16.50 7.44
N LEU A 58 22.17 16.59 6.88
CA LEU A 58 22.71 15.58 5.96
C LEU A 58 22.84 14.21 6.59
N HIS A 59 23.22 14.12 7.88
CA HIS A 59 23.26 12.85 8.61
C HIS A 59 21.86 12.27 8.81
N GLY A 60 20.86 13.12 9.08
CA GLY A 60 19.45 12.72 9.11
C GLY A 60 18.99 12.10 7.79
N VAL A 61 19.29 12.75 6.67
CA VAL A 61 18.95 12.22 5.34
C VAL A 61 19.73 10.96 5.00
N ALA A 62 20.99 10.84 5.41
CA ALA A 62 21.76 9.61 5.24
C ALA A 62 21.14 8.44 6.04
N ALA A 63 20.70 8.68 7.28
CA ALA A 63 20.00 7.69 8.09
C ALA A 63 18.65 7.29 7.46
N TRP A 64 17.90 8.25 6.91
CA TRP A 64 16.69 7.98 6.12
C TRP A 64 16.99 7.08 4.92
N ALA A 65 18.01 7.41 4.11
CA ALA A 65 18.35 6.64 2.92
C ALA A 65 18.73 5.19 3.26
N LEU A 66 19.50 5.00 4.34
CA LEU A 66 19.86 3.69 4.85
C LEU A 66 18.64 2.89 5.33
N ALA A 67 17.72 3.53 6.05
CA ALA A 67 16.48 2.88 6.48
C ALA A 67 15.60 2.45 5.30
N VAL A 68 15.49 3.28 4.25
CA VAL A 68 14.77 2.95 3.02
C VAL A 68 15.41 1.76 2.31
N LEU A 69 16.75 1.76 2.18
CA LEU A 69 17.49 0.66 1.58
C LEU A 69 17.26 -0.66 2.33
N LEU A 70 17.38 -0.65 3.67
CA LEU A 70 17.13 -1.83 4.51
C LEU A 70 15.68 -2.31 4.39
N GLY A 71 14.71 -1.39 4.36
CA GLY A 71 13.31 -1.71 4.15
C GLY A 71 13.05 -2.38 2.79
N ALA A 72 13.69 -1.88 1.73
CA ALA A 72 13.60 -2.47 0.40
C ALA A 72 14.20 -3.88 0.35
N VAL A 73 15.40 -4.08 0.94
CA VAL A 73 16.04 -5.40 1.04
C VAL A 73 15.17 -6.38 1.83
N LEU A 74 14.64 -5.98 2.98
CA LEU A 74 13.75 -6.83 3.79
C LEU A 74 12.49 -7.22 3.00
N THR A 75 11.89 -6.27 2.29
CA THR A 75 10.72 -6.52 1.44
C THR A 75 11.05 -7.52 0.33
N ALA A 76 12.21 -7.37 -0.32
CA ALA A 76 12.67 -8.30 -1.35
C ALA A 76 12.95 -9.71 -0.80
N LEU A 77 13.53 -9.82 0.40
CA LEU A 77 13.78 -11.10 1.06
C LEU A 77 12.48 -11.82 1.43
N ILE A 78 11.47 -11.10 1.95
CA ILE A 78 10.16 -11.66 2.27
C ILE A 78 9.46 -12.14 0.99
N ALA A 79 9.48 -11.34 -0.08
CA ALA A 79 8.92 -11.73 -1.37
C ALA A 79 9.63 -12.97 -1.96
N GLY A 80 10.96 -13.03 -1.85
CA GLY A 80 11.75 -14.19 -2.28
C GLY A 80 11.49 -15.45 -1.46
N ALA A 81 11.22 -15.32 -0.15
CA ALA A 81 10.87 -16.44 0.71
C ALA A 81 9.46 -16.99 0.43
N ALA A 82 8.52 -16.12 0.09
CA ALA A 82 7.14 -16.50 -0.28
C ALA A 82 7.10 -17.31 -1.59
N ASN A 83 8.06 -17.15 -2.50
CA ASN A 83 8.11 -17.93 -3.74
C ASN A 83 8.70 -19.35 -3.57
N ARG A 84 9.00 -19.80 -2.35
CA ARG A 84 9.36 -21.21 -2.09
C ARG A 84 8.08 -22.04 -1.89
N PRO A 85 7.91 -23.19 -2.57
CA PRO A 85 6.78 -24.06 -2.31
C PRO A 85 6.86 -24.56 -0.86
N SER A 86 5.98 -24.07 0.01
CA SER A 86 5.81 -24.51 1.39
C SER A 86 4.35 -24.90 1.61
N ALA A 87 4.12 -26.07 2.19
CA ALA A 87 2.80 -26.70 2.33
C ALA A 87 1.85 -25.97 3.31
N THR A 88 2.28 -24.89 3.98
CA THR A 88 1.54 -24.29 5.11
C THR A 88 1.24 -22.80 4.95
N THR A 89 1.74 -22.16 3.90
CA THR A 89 1.43 -20.76 3.60
C THR A 89 1.35 -20.63 2.09
N GLN A 90 0.14 -20.76 1.54
CA GLN A 90 -0.09 -20.52 0.13
C GLN A 90 0.12 -19.03 -0.13
N PRO A 91 1.21 -18.62 -0.82
CA PRO A 91 1.36 -17.25 -1.26
C PRO A 91 0.24 -16.96 -2.28
N PRO A 92 -0.14 -15.70 -2.52
CA PRO A 92 -0.90 -15.38 -3.72
C PRO A 92 -0.08 -15.85 -4.92
N SER A 93 -0.51 -16.95 -5.54
CA SER A 93 0.16 -17.57 -6.67
C SER A 93 0.40 -16.50 -7.73
N ALA A 94 1.65 -16.35 -8.19
CA ALA A 94 2.00 -15.49 -9.32
C ALA A 94 1.24 -15.83 -10.62
N THR A 95 0.47 -16.92 -10.63
CA THR A 95 -0.33 -17.42 -11.75
C THR A 95 -1.82 -17.04 -11.68
N GLU A 96 -2.36 -16.63 -10.52
CA GLU A 96 -3.75 -16.18 -10.39
C GLU A 96 -3.83 -14.82 -9.67
N PRO A 97 -4.43 -13.78 -10.29
CA PRO A 97 -4.68 -12.53 -9.59
C PRO A 97 -5.60 -12.80 -8.38
N SER A 98 -5.11 -12.55 -7.17
CA SER A 98 -5.89 -12.71 -5.92
C SER A 98 -7.19 -11.88 -5.88
N VAL A 99 -7.30 -10.92 -6.80
CA VAL A 99 -8.48 -10.08 -7.04
C VAL A 99 -9.57 -10.83 -7.80
N LEU A 100 -9.21 -11.83 -8.63
CA LEU A 100 -10.12 -12.61 -9.46
C LEU A 100 -10.50 -13.97 -8.85
N SER A 101 -9.82 -14.41 -7.78
CA SER A 101 -10.05 -15.72 -7.15
C SER A 101 -11.51 -15.95 -6.73
N TYR A 102 -12.19 -14.90 -6.27
CA TYR A 102 -13.61 -14.96 -5.91
C TYR A 102 -14.51 -15.12 -7.15
N GLU A 103 -14.24 -14.35 -8.20
CA GLU A 103 -14.98 -14.44 -9.47
C GLU A 103 -14.78 -15.80 -10.14
N LEU A 104 -13.58 -16.36 -10.08
CA LEU A 104 -13.27 -17.71 -10.56
C LEU A 104 -14.01 -18.78 -9.74
N ASP A 105 -14.11 -18.62 -8.41
CA ASP A 105 -14.92 -19.54 -7.60
C ASP A 105 -16.39 -19.46 -8.00
N HIS A 106 -16.92 -18.25 -8.19
CA HIS A 106 -18.31 -18.04 -8.60
C HIS A 106 -18.61 -18.61 -9.98
N LEU A 107 -17.71 -18.40 -10.96
CA LEU A 107 -17.83 -18.87 -12.34
C LEU A 107 -17.96 -20.40 -12.38
N PHE A 108 -17.09 -21.10 -11.66
CA PHE A 108 -17.05 -22.56 -11.64
C PHE A 108 -17.83 -23.20 -10.48
N ARG A 109 -18.65 -22.45 -9.73
CA ARG A 109 -19.43 -23.02 -8.62
C ARG A 109 -20.58 -23.89 -9.15
N ALA A 110 -20.47 -25.20 -8.93
CA ALA A 110 -21.48 -26.20 -9.31
C ALA A 110 -22.22 -26.75 -8.06
N PRO A 111 -23.54 -27.03 -8.12
CA PRO A 111 -24.31 -27.57 -6.99
C PRO A 111 -23.97 -29.01 -6.61
N ARG A 112 -23.47 -29.82 -7.56
CA ARG A 112 -23.06 -31.21 -7.35
C ARG A 112 -21.72 -31.43 -8.06
N ARG A 113 -20.63 -31.42 -7.31
CA ARG A 113 -19.28 -31.61 -7.85
C ARG A 113 -18.79 -33.03 -7.54
N PRO A 114 -18.36 -33.83 -8.55
CA PRO A 114 -17.63 -35.06 -8.30
C PRO A 114 -16.26 -34.74 -7.69
N PRO A 115 -15.80 -35.50 -6.68
CA PRO A 115 -14.63 -35.14 -5.85
C PRO A 115 -13.27 -35.15 -6.56
N ASN A 116 -13.19 -35.57 -7.83
CA ASN A 116 -11.93 -35.96 -8.48
C ASN A 116 -11.57 -35.16 -9.75
N VAL A 117 -12.16 -33.98 -9.97
CA VAL A 117 -11.83 -33.14 -11.14
C VAL A 117 -10.83 -32.07 -10.73
N ASP A 118 -9.61 -32.16 -11.24
CA ASP A 118 -8.63 -31.08 -11.15
C ASP A 118 -9.02 -29.96 -12.12
N LEU A 119 -9.31 -28.78 -11.57
CA LEU A 119 -9.73 -27.59 -12.34
C LEU A 119 -8.63 -26.52 -12.40
N THR A 120 -7.41 -26.85 -11.97
CA THR A 120 -6.34 -25.86 -11.81
C THR A 120 -5.94 -25.25 -13.16
N GLY A 121 -5.95 -26.06 -14.23
CA GLY A 121 -5.66 -25.60 -15.59
C GLY A 121 -6.75 -24.69 -16.14
N GLU A 122 -8.02 -25.13 -16.03
CA GLU A 122 -9.19 -24.37 -16.50
C GLU A 122 -9.34 -23.04 -15.76
N ARG A 123 -9.09 -23.03 -14.45
CA ARG A 123 -9.12 -21.80 -13.64
C ARG A 123 -8.03 -20.83 -14.04
N ALA A 124 -6.81 -21.30 -14.27
CA ALA A 124 -5.71 -20.46 -14.71
C ALA A 124 -5.95 -19.85 -16.12
N GLU A 125 -6.60 -20.60 -17.02
CA GLU A 125 -6.98 -20.11 -18.34
C GLU A 125 -8.10 -19.06 -18.26
N ALA A 126 -9.17 -19.36 -17.53
CA ALA A 126 -10.25 -18.40 -17.30
C ALA A 126 -9.74 -17.14 -16.58
N ALA A 127 -8.76 -17.25 -15.67
CA ALA A 127 -8.14 -16.10 -15.02
C ALA A 127 -7.46 -15.16 -16.01
N ARG A 128 -6.76 -15.70 -17.02
CA ARG A 128 -6.10 -14.91 -18.07
C ARG A 128 -7.12 -14.20 -18.96
N ILE A 129 -8.20 -14.87 -19.33
CA ILE A 129 -9.30 -14.28 -20.11
C ILE A 129 -10.02 -13.20 -19.30
N LEU A 130 -10.30 -13.44 -18.02
CA LEU A 130 -10.90 -12.41 -17.16
C LEU A 130 -9.99 -11.20 -16.97
N ALA A 131 -8.67 -11.38 -16.99
CA ALA A 131 -7.72 -10.27 -16.93
C ALA A 131 -7.79 -9.35 -18.18
N THR A 132 -8.07 -9.91 -19.36
CA THR A 132 -8.22 -9.13 -20.61
C THR A 132 -9.54 -8.35 -20.68
N ALA A 133 -10.52 -8.65 -19.82
CA ALA A 133 -11.79 -7.90 -19.71
C ALA A 133 -11.65 -6.40 -19.45
N SER A 134 -10.56 -6.01 -18.80
CA SER A 134 -10.24 -4.61 -18.51
C SER A 134 -9.49 -3.90 -19.64
N SER A 135 -9.11 -4.62 -20.70
CA SER A 135 -8.41 -4.06 -21.85
C SER A 135 -9.33 -3.17 -22.70
N HIS A 136 -8.75 -2.31 -23.54
CA HIS A 136 -9.52 -1.46 -24.45
C HIS A 136 -10.38 -2.28 -25.43
N GLY A 137 -9.93 -3.48 -25.80
CA GLY A 137 -10.65 -4.40 -26.68
C GLY A 137 -11.71 -5.25 -25.99
N GLY A 138 -11.77 -5.25 -24.65
CA GLY A 138 -12.61 -6.18 -23.88
C GLY A 138 -12.18 -7.64 -24.04
N VAL A 139 -13.08 -8.57 -23.71
CA VAL A 139 -12.89 -10.00 -23.99
C VAL A 139 -13.38 -10.28 -25.42
N LEU A 140 -12.61 -11.06 -26.18
CA LEU A 140 -12.99 -11.43 -27.53
C LEU A 140 -14.30 -12.23 -27.52
N PRO A 141 -15.16 -12.10 -28.55
CA PRO A 141 -16.38 -12.90 -28.65
C PRO A 141 -16.11 -14.42 -28.62
N GLU A 142 -14.97 -14.85 -29.15
CA GLU A 142 -14.49 -16.23 -29.15
C GLU A 142 -14.20 -16.71 -27.72
N ASP A 143 -13.39 -15.95 -26.98
CA ASP A 143 -13.07 -16.22 -25.57
C ASP A 143 -14.33 -16.27 -24.68
N ARG A 144 -15.29 -15.36 -24.92
CA ARG A 144 -16.58 -15.39 -24.22
C ARG A 144 -17.34 -16.68 -24.50
N THR A 145 -17.39 -17.09 -25.77
CA THR A 145 -18.09 -18.31 -26.18
C THR A 145 -17.43 -19.54 -25.58
N TYR A 146 -16.09 -19.57 -25.55
CA TYR A 146 -15.32 -20.62 -24.89
C TYR A 146 -15.65 -20.71 -23.39
N LEU A 147 -15.67 -19.58 -22.66
CA LEU A 147 -16.05 -19.56 -21.24
C LEU A 147 -17.47 -20.09 -21.00
N VAL A 148 -18.43 -19.74 -21.87
CA VAL A 148 -19.81 -20.24 -21.77
C VAL A 148 -19.86 -21.75 -21.97
N GLN A 149 -19.15 -22.28 -22.97
CA GLN A 149 -19.06 -23.72 -23.21
C GLN A 149 -18.43 -24.44 -22.01
N GLN A 150 -17.35 -23.88 -21.45
CA GLN A 150 -16.64 -24.44 -20.31
C GLN A 150 -17.51 -24.43 -19.03
N VAL A 151 -18.21 -23.33 -18.75
CA VAL A 151 -19.16 -23.24 -17.62
C VAL A 151 -20.30 -24.26 -17.81
N THR A 152 -20.87 -24.36 -19.01
CA THR A 152 -21.94 -25.31 -19.30
C THR A 152 -21.49 -26.75 -19.03
N ALA A 153 -20.32 -27.13 -19.55
CA ALA A 153 -19.75 -28.47 -19.38
C ALA A 153 -19.43 -28.79 -17.90
N LEU A 154 -18.92 -27.82 -17.15
CA LEU A 154 -18.46 -28.03 -15.77
C LEU A 154 -19.56 -27.90 -14.71
N THR A 155 -20.61 -27.14 -14.99
CA THR A 155 -21.68 -26.84 -14.01
C THR A 155 -23.01 -27.52 -14.33
N GLY A 156 -23.22 -27.96 -15.57
CA GLY A 156 -24.48 -28.54 -16.03
C GLY A 156 -25.63 -27.54 -16.14
N LEU A 157 -25.33 -26.24 -16.20
CA LEU A 157 -26.34 -25.19 -16.38
C LEU A 157 -26.93 -25.19 -17.78
N ALA A 158 -28.15 -24.68 -17.92
CA ALA A 158 -28.71 -24.35 -19.23
C ALA A 158 -27.87 -23.24 -19.90
N ALA A 159 -27.76 -23.28 -21.23
CA ALA A 159 -26.92 -22.36 -22.00
C ALA A 159 -27.22 -20.88 -21.69
N SER A 160 -28.50 -20.52 -21.57
CA SER A 160 -28.93 -19.14 -21.27
C SER A 160 -28.58 -18.68 -19.84
N ASP A 161 -28.49 -19.60 -18.87
CA ASP A 161 -28.06 -19.29 -17.50
C ASP A 161 -26.53 -19.23 -17.39
N ALA A 162 -25.83 -20.07 -18.16
CA ALA A 162 -24.37 -20.03 -18.27
C ALA A 162 -23.89 -18.71 -18.90
N GLU A 163 -24.56 -18.24 -19.96
CA GLU A 163 -24.29 -16.93 -20.58
C GLU A 163 -24.45 -15.79 -19.58
N ARG A 164 -25.60 -15.72 -18.89
CA ARG A 164 -25.84 -14.68 -17.87
C ARG A 164 -24.79 -14.69 -16.77
N ARG A 165 -24.34 -15.88 -16.34
CA ARG A 165 -23.29 -16.01 -15.32
C ARG A 165 -21.93 -15.50 -15.82
N VAL A 166 -21.54 -15.88 -17.04
CA VAL A 166 -20.29 -15.42 -17.66
C VAL A 166 -20.30 -13.89 -17.79
N ASP A 167 -21.40 -13.30 -18.28
CA ASP A 167 -21.52 -11.85 -18.46
C ASP A 167 -21.42 -11.09 -17.13
N THR A 168 -22.09 -11.59 -16.09
CA THR A 168 -22.03 -11.00 -14.75
C THR A 168 -20.61 -11.08 -14.18
N THR A 169 -19.97 -12.24 -14.33
CA THR A 169 -18.59 -12.46 -13.85
C THR A 169 -17.61 -11.55 -14.61
N LEU A 170 -17.81 -11.37 -15.91
CA LEU A 170 -16.98 -10.51 -16.74
C LEU A 170 -17.10 -9.03 -16.34
N ALA A 171 -18.33 -8.56 -16.07
CA ALA A 171 -18.58 -7.22 -15.58
C ALA A 171 -17.96 -6.98 -14.20
N ASN A 172 -18.10 -7.95 -13.28
CA ASN A 172 -17.52 -7.89 -11.95
C ASN A 172 -15.99 -7.89 -11.99
N ALA A 173 -15.39 -8.78 -12.79
CA ALA A 173 -13.95 -8.85 -12.99
C ALA A 173 -13.39 -7.51 -13.51
N LYS A 174 -14.05 -6.89 -14.50
CA LYS A 174 -13.67 -5.58 -15.02
C LYS A 174 -13.68 -4.50 -13.93
N SER A 175 -14.74 -4.45 -13.11
CA SER A 175 -14.87 -3.51 -12.00
C SER A 175 -13.83 -3.76 -10.88
N ALA A 176 -13.57 -5.02 -10.56
CA ALA A 176 -12.57 -5.39 -9.56
C ALA A 176 -11.16 -5.02 -10.01
N ILE A 177 -10.81 -5.27 -11.27
CA ILE A 177 -9.51 -4.90 -11.85
C ILE A 177 -9.33 -3.38 -11.88
N SER A 178 -10.35 -2.61 -12.29
CA SER A 178 -10.24 -1.15 -12.35
C SER A 178 -10.05 -0.53 -10.96
N ARG A 179 -10.81 -0.99 -9.95
CA ARG A 179 -10.64 -0.59 -8.55
C ARG A 179 -9.26 -0.95 -8.01
N ALA A 180 -8.77 -2.16 -8.29
CA ALA A 180 -7.45 -2.59 -7.87
C ALA A 180 -6.34 -1.71 -8.46
N ARG A 181 -6.45 -1.33 -9.75
CA ARG A 181 -5.51 -0.39 -10.38
C ARG A 181 -5.55 0.97 -9.70
N ALA A 182 -6.73 1.53 -9.47
CA ALA A 182 -6.87 2.83 -8.79
C ALA A 182 -6.27 2.80 -7.38
N ALA A 183 -6.57 1.77 -6.60
CA ALA A 183 -6.02 1.59 -5.26
C ALA A 183 -4.48 1.45 -5.29
N SER A 184 -3.93 0.67 -6.24
CA SER A 184 -2.48 0.52 -6.38
C SER A 184 -1.78 1.84 -6.69
N ILE A 185 -2.40 2.70 -7.51
CA ILE A 185 -1.87 4.03 -7.83
C ILE A 185 -1.88 4.88 -6.56
N ILE A 186 -2.99 4.94 -5.83
CA ILE A 186 -3.10 5.73 -4.58
C ILE A 186 -2.04 5.27 -3.57
N ILE A 187 -1.88 3.97 -3.37
CA ILE A 187 -0.89 3.41 -2.45
C ILE A 187 0.53 3.75 -2.90
N ALA A 188 0.84 3.59 -4.18
CA ALA A 188 2.17 3.90 -4.73
C ALA A 188 2.52 5.39 -4.56
N PHE A 189 1.59 6.29 -4.90
CA PHE A 189 1.78 7.73 -4.70
C PHE A 189 1.88 8.10 -3.23
N SER A 190 1.06 7.50 -2.37
CA SER A 190 1.11 7.76 -0.93
C SER A 190 2.44 7.29 -0.33
N ALA A 191 2.95 6.13 -0.76
CA ALA A 191 4.25 5.64 -0.33
C ALA A 191 5.40 6.54 -0.81
N ALA A 192 5.36 6.97 -2.07
CA ALA A 192 6.35 7.92 -2.61
C ALA A 192 6.32 9.27 -1.84
N ALA A 193 5.13 9.82 -1.62
CA ALA A 193 4.94 11.03 -0.83
C ALA A 193 5.43 10.84 0.62
N ALA A 194 5.09 9.73 1.26
CA ALA A 194 5.53 9.39 2.60
C ALA A 194 7.06 9.31 2.72
N LEU A 195 7.75 8.78 1.70
CA LEU A 195 9.21 8.74 1.65
C LEU A 195 9.81 10.15 1.52
N LEU A 196 9.25 11.00 0.65
CA LEU A 196 9.69 12.38 0.47
C LEU A 196 9.51 13.22 1.74
N PHE A 197 8.33 13.17 2.35
CA PHE A 197 8.08 13.84 3.63
C PHE A 197 8.93 13.25 4.77
N GLY A 198 9.19 11.94 4.72
CA GLY A 198 10.10 11.27 5.62
C GLY A 198 11.53 11.82 5.57
N ALA A 199 12.04 12.14 4.37
CA ALA A 199 13.37 12.74 4.23
C ALA A 199 13.43 14.14 4.87
N ALA A 200 12.40 14.96 4.65
CA ALA A 200 12.30 16.28 5.29
C ALA A 200 12.17 16.16 6.83
N ALA A 201 11.40 15.20 7.32
CA ALA A 201 11.28 14.93 8.75
C ALA A 201 12.61 14.43 9.35
N ALA A 202 13.35 13.58 8.65
CA ALA A 202 14.65 13.11 9.11
C ALA A 202 15.68 14.23 9.19
N TRP A 203 15.69 15.14 8.21
CA TRP A 203 16.51 16.35 8.26
C TRP A 203 16.16 17.20 9.48
N ALA A 204 14.90 17.58 9.65
CA ALA A 204 14.45 18.40 10.77
C ALA A 204 14.70 17.72 12.13
N GLY A 205 14.46 16.41 12.21
CA GLY A 205 14.75 15.61 13.40
C GLY A 205 16.23 15.68 13.76
N ALA A 206 17.11 15.54 12.77
CA ALA A 206 18.56 15.58 12.99
C ALA A 206 19.06 16.95 13.45
N GLU A 207 18.52 18.04 12.90
CA GLU A 207 18.78 19.40 13.42
C GLU A 207 18.38 19.52 14.89
N VAL A 208 17.18 19.06 15.27
CA VAL A 208 16.72 19.09 16.68
C VAL A 208 17.61 18.23 17.57
N GLY A 209 18.04 17.06 17.08
CA GLY A 209 18.94 16.15 17.79
C GLY A 209 20.32 16.75 18.02
N GLY A 210 20.89 17.39 16.99
CA GLY A 210 22.17 18.10 17.04
C GLY A 210 22.13 19.30 17.98
N ARG A 211 21.08 20.14 17.89
CA ARG A 211 20.91 21.28 18.80
C ARG A 211 20.76 20.86 20.25
N HIS A 212 20.03 19.77 20.52
CA HIS A 212 19.92 19.23 21.88
C HIS A 212 21.28 18.69 22.39
N ARG A 213 22.07 18.03 21.53
CA ARG A 213 23.45 17.63 21.85
C ARG A 213 24.30 18.85 22.22
N ASP A 214 24.14 19.94 21.49
CA ASP A 214 24.95 21.16 21.63
C ASP A 214 24.44 22.13 22.71
N GLY A 215 23.27 21.86 23.31
CA GLY A 215 22.68 22.70 24.37
C GLY A 215 22.01 23.98 23.86
N GLU A 216 21.83 24.11 22.55
CA GLU A 216 21.23 25.27 21.89
C GLU A 216 19.69 25.23 21.95
N PRO A 217 18.99 26.39 22.03
CA PRO A 217 17.53 26.45 21.96
C PRO A 217 17.00 25.94 20.61
N ILE A 218 15.69 25.72 20.44
CA ILE A 218 15.11 25.33 19.13
C ILE A 218 15.25 26.46 18.08
N SER A 219 15.38 26.10 16.80
CA SER A 219 15.59 27.08 15.72
C SER A 219 14.39 28.02 15.52
N GLU A 220 14.64 29.25 15.04
CA GLU A 220 13.59 30.26 14.84
C GLU A 220 12.52 29.83 13.83
N TRP A 221 12.89 29.08 12.80
CA TRP A 221 11.95 28.58 11.79
C TRP A 221 10.99 27.53 12.38
N MET A 222 11.45 26.70 13.32
CA MET A 222 10.60 25.78 14.08
C MET A 222 9.75 26.54 15.11
N ALA A 223 10.28 27.59 15.72
CA ALA A 223 9.52 28.46 16.63
C ALA A 223 8.37 29.20 15.91
N HIS A 224 8.54 29.55 14.63
CA HIS A 224 7.50 30.16 13.80
C HIS A 224 6.31 29.23 13.54
N SER A 225 6.51 27.91 13.49
CA SER A 225 5.42 26.94 13.33
C SER A 225 4.46 26.90 14.53
N ASN A 226 4.96 27.26 15.73
CA ASN A 226 4.20 27.23 16.98
C ASN A 226 3.42 28.53 17.25
N ARG A 227 3.54 29.53 16.37
CA ARG A 227 2.87 30.83 16.53
C ARG A 227 1.35 30.76 16.30
N TRP A 228 0.87 29.66 15.73
CA TRP A 228 -0.55 29.41 15.48
C TRP A 228 -1.32 28.85 16.68
N HIS A 229 -0.64 28.45 17.76
CA HIS A 229 -1.28 27.91 18.97
C HIS A 229 -1.32 28.86 20.19
N LYS A 230 -0.68 30.04 20.13
CA LYS A 230 -0.79 31.03 21.21
C LYS A 230 -1.97 31.98 21.00
N GLY A 231 -3.18 31.42 20.97
CA GLY A 231 -4.42 32.18 21.05
C GLY A 231 -4.84 32.42 22.50
N ARG A 232 -4.66 33.65 22.97
CA ARG A 232 -5.28 34.29 24.15
C ARG A 232 -4.85 33.75 25.53
N VAL A 233 -3.71 34.24 26.02
CA VAL A 233 -3.57 34.50 27.46
C VAL A 233 -4.02 35.94 27.69
N ALA A 234 -5.03 36.11 28.54
CA ALA A 234 -5.68 37.38 28.84
C ALA A 234 -4.74 38.38 29.51
N ASP A 235 -4.83 39.63 29.07
CA ASP A 235 -4.12 40.78 29.61
C ASP A 235 -4.69 41.13 31.01
N PRO A 236 -3.87 41.19 32.09
CA PRO A 236 -4.37 41.59 33.40
C PRO A 236 -4.61 43.10 33.41
N ARG A 237 -5.89 43.48 33.49
CA ARG A 237 -6.31 44.89 33.71
C ARG A 237 -5.71 45.43 35.01
N PRO A 238 -5.14 46.64 35.03
CA PRO A 238 -4.78 47.29 36.29
C PRO A 238 -6.05 47.69 37.05
N LEU A 239 -6.11 47.30 38.33
CA LEU A 239 -7.15 47.73 39.27
C LEU A 239 -6.86 49.16 39.76
N PRO A 240 -7.90 49.94 40.12
CA PRO A 240 -7.85 51.38 40.36
C PRO A 240 -7.05 51.79 41.60
#